data_AF-A0AAJ2RXC5-F1
#
_entry.id   AF-A0AAJ2RXC5-F1
#
_cell.length_a   1.000
_cell.length_b   1.000
_cell.length_c   1.000
_cell.angle_alpha   90.00
_cell.angle_beta   90.00
_cell.angle_gamma   90.00
#
_symmetry.space_group_name_H-M   'P 1'
#
loop_
_entity.id
_entity.type
_entity.pdbx_description
1 polymer ?
#
loop_
_entity_poly.entity_id
_entity_poly.type
_entity_poly.pdbx_seq_one_letter_code
_entity_poly.pdbx_strand_id
1 'polypeptide(L)' 'MTASIRLSNLITRSLSSRAAAHRAMAKSALFADSSASTRLKRYNHHIAKAEQLEARALNTAKRSVGGEA' A
#
# COMPACT_ATOMS: atom_id res chain seq x y z
N MET A 1 -25.46 -4.92 -9.55
CA MET A 1 -24.59 -4.93 -8.35
C MET A 1 -23.27 -5.69 -8.52
N THR A 2 -23.16 -6.68 -9.43
CA THR A 2 -21.95 -7.50 -9.60
C THR A 2 -20.71 -6.76 -10.14
N ALA A 3 -20.88 -5.83 -11.08
CA ALA A 3 -19.76 -5.07 -11.67
C ALA A 3 -19.04 -4.15 -10.65
N SER A 4 -19.80 -3.45 -9.80
CA SER A 4 -19.23 -2.54 -8.78
C SER A 4 -18.41 -3.26 -7.71
N ILE A 5 -18.83 -4.47 -7.32
CA ILE A 5 -18.10 -5.31 -6.36
C ILE A 5 -16.78 -5.80 -6.98
N ARG A 6 -16.82 -6.24 -8.25
CA ARG A 6 -15.61 -6.69 -8.97
C ARG A 6 -14.58 -5.58 -9.12
N LEU A 7 -15.02 -4.37 -9.46
CA LEU A 7 -14.13 -3.20 -9.55
C LEU A 7 -13.50 -2.85 -8.19
N SER A 8 -14.31 -2.81 -7.13
CA SER A 8 -13.83 -2.53 -5.76
C SER A 8 -12.76 -3.53 -5.32
N ASN A 9 -12.98 -4.82 -5.60
CA ASN A 9 -12.02 -5.87 -5.25
C ASN A 9 -10.71 -5.75 -6.05
N LEU A 10 -10.78 -5.39 -7.34
CA LEU A 10 -9.59 -5.15 -8.16
C LEU A 10 -8.77 -3.96 -7.63
N ILE A 11 -9.43 -2.87 -7.25
CA ILE A 11 -8.79 -1.69 -6.67
C ILE A 11 -8.09 -2.08 -5.37
N THR A 12 -8.76 -2.79 -4.46
CA THR A 12 -8.18 -3.25 -3.19
C THR A 12 -6.93 -4.10 -3.43
N ARG A 13 -6.99 -5.12 -4.31
CA ARG A 13 -5.83 -5.97 -4.64
C ARG A 13 -4.67 -5.17 -5.25
N SER A 14 -4.96 -4.21 -6.12
CA SER A 14 -3.95 -3.33 -6.72
C SER A 14 -3.25 -2.48 -5.65
N LEU A 15 -4.01 -1.87 -4.74
CA LEU A 15 -3.46 -1.07 -3.65
C LEU A 15 -2.60 -1.92 -2.70
N SER A 16 -3.07 -3.12 -2.32
CA SER A 16 -2.31 -4.05 -1.48
C SER A 16 -1.01 -4.50 -2.15
N SER A 17 -1.03 -4.78 -3.45
CA SER A 17 0.17 -5.19 -4.21
C SER A 17 1.22 -4.07 -4.24
N ARG A 18 0.78 -2.82 -4.41
CA ARG A 18 1.66 -1.64 -4.38
C ARG A 18 2.24 -1.40 -2.98
N ALA A 19 1.45 -1.58 -1.94
CA ALA A 19 1.95 -1.47 -0.56
C ALA A 19 3.04 -2.51 -0.28
N ALA A 20 2.84 -3.76 -0.69
CA ALA A 20 3.83 -4.82 -0.56
C ALA A 20 5.14 -4.50 -1.31
N ALA A 21 5.04 -3.96 -2.53
CA ALA A 21 6.20 -3.52 -3.30
C ALA A 21 7.00 -2.44 -2.57
N HIS A 22 6.32 -1.43 -2.00
CA HIS A 22 7.00 -0.42 -1.20
C HIS A 22 7.67 -0.99 0.06
N ARG A 23 7.06 -1.96 0.75
CA ARG A 23 7.73 -2.65 1.86
C ARG A 23 8.99 -3.40 1.41
N ALA A 24 8.97 -4.04 0.23
CA ALA A 24 10.15 -4.68 -0.33
C ALA A 24 11.26 -3.65 -0.63
N MET A 25 10.91 -2.51 -1.24
CA MET A 25 11.86 -1.41 -1.48
C MET A 25 12.41 -0.80 -0.19
N ALA A 26 11.58 -0.70 0.86
CA ALA A 26 12.04 -0.26 2.18
C ALA A 26 13.13 -1.21 2.72
N LYS A 27 12.90 -2.52 2.64
CA LYS A 27 13.90 -3.52 3.06
C LYS A 27 15.17 -3.42 2.23
N SER A 28 15.09 -3.29 0.91
CA SER A 28 16.28 -3.15 0.06
C SER A 28 17.07 -1.87 0.36
N ALA A 29 16.39 -0.78 0.76
CA ALA A 29 17.05 0.47 1.14
C ALA A 29 17.99 0.32 2.35
N LEU A 30 17.72 -0.62 3.27
CA LEU A 30 18.59 -0.88 4.42
C LEU A 30 19.93 -1.51 4.01
N PHE A 31 19.97 -2.21 2.87
CA PHE A 31 21.16 -2.88 2.34
C PHE A 31 21.89 -2.09 1.24
N ALA A 32 21.38 -0.91 0.85
CA ALA A 32 22.01 -0.10 -0.18
C ALA A 32 23.38 0.45 0.26
N ASP A 33 24.30 0.62 -0.68
CA ASP A 33 25.61 1.24 -0.43
C ASP A 33 25.51 2.77 -0.43
N SER A 34 24.90 3.32 0.63
CA SER A 34 24.76 4.75 0.84
C SER A 34 24.80 5.06 2.32
N SER A 35 24.96 6.34 2.67
CA SER A 35 25.06 6.75 4.08
C SER A 35 23.88 6.25 4.93
N ALA A 36 24.11 6.00 6.22
CA ALA A 36 23.07 5.56 7.15
C ALA A 36 21.85 6.50 7.16
N SER A 37 22.09 7.82 7.13
CA SER A 37 21.02 8.83 7.04
C SER A 37 20.20 8.68 5.76
N THR A 38 20.86 8.49 4.61
CA THR A 38 20.19 8.29 3.31
C THR A 38 19.35 7.03 3.30
N ARG A 39 19.87 5.91 3.82
CA ARG A 39 19.13 4.63 3.91
C ARG A 39 17.89 4.77 4.79
N LEU A 40 18.02 5.40 5.96
CA LEU A 40 16.89 5.63 6.87
C LEU A 40 15.82 6.51 6.22
N LYS A 41 16.20 7.59 5.53
CA LYS A 41 15.25 8.44 4.79
C LYS A 41 14.50 7.66 3.72
N ARG A 42 15.20 6.84 2.92
CA ARG A 42 14.59 5.99 1.88
C ARG A 42 13.66 4.92 2.47
N TYR A 43 14.09 4.26 3.55
CA TYR A 43 13.27 3.31 4.29
C TYR A 43 11.96 3.97 4.76
N ASN A 44 12.06 5.10 5.47
CA ASN A 44 10.90 5.82 6.00
C ASN A 44 9.97 6.29 4.88
N HIS A 45 10.52 6.78 3.77
CA HIS A 45 9.73 7.17 2.60
C HIS A 45 8.89 6.01 2.06
N HIS A 46 9.50 4.82 1.90
CA HIS A 46 8.80 3.65 1.39
C HIS A 46 7.78 3.08 2.40
N ILE A 47 8.09 3.04 3.69
CA ILE A 47 7.15 2.60 4.73
C ILE A 47 5.93 3.53 4.79
N ALA A 48 6.14 4.85 4.84
CA ALA A 48 5.05 5.82 4.85
C ALA A 48 4.13 5.67 3.62
N LYS A 49 4.70 5.38 2.45
CA LYS A 49 3.92 5.14 1.23
C LYS A 49 3.12 3.83 1.30
N ALA A 50 3.71 2.77 1.85
CA ALA A 50 3.02 1.49 2.04
C ALA A 50 1.81 1.65 2.98
N GLU A 51 1.98 2.32 4.12
CA GLU A 51 0.92 2.57 5.10
C GLU A 51 -0.23 3.40 4.50
N GLN A 52 0.09 4.44 3.73
CA GLN A 52 -0.93 5.24 3.02
C GLN A 52 -1.74 4.39 2.03
N LEU A 53 -1.09 3.47 1.32
CA LEU A 53 -1.78 2.58 0.38
C LEU A 53 -2.66 1.55 1.09
N GLU A 54 -2.21 1.02 2.23
CA GLU A 54 -3.00 0.11 3.06
C GLU A 54 -4.23 0.81 3.64
N ALA A 55 -4.08 2.02 4.18
CA ALA A 55 -5.20 2.82 4.66
C ALA A 55 -6.25 3.06 3.56
N ARG A 56 -5.81 3.34 2.32
CA ARG A 56 -6.70 3.49 1.16
C ARG A 56 -7.37 2.17 0.76
N ALA A 57 -6.65 1.06 0.80
CA ALA A 57 -7.21 -0.27 0.52
C ALA A 57 -8.29 -0.63 1.54
N LEU A 58 -8.03 -0.39 2.83
CA LEU A 58 -8.99 -0.61 3.92
C LEU A 58 -10.22 0.28 3.77
N ASN A 59 -10.06 1.56 3.43
CA ASN A 59 -11.19 2.46 3.18
C ASN A 59 -12.05 1.98 1.99
N THR A 60 -11.40 1.52 0.92
CA THR A 60 -12.08 0.99 -0.27
C THR A 60 -12.87 -0.28 0.07
N ALA A 61 -12.26 -1.20 0.82
CA ALA A 61 -12.92 -2.41 1.30
C ALA A 61 -14.14 -2.09 2.17
N LYS A 62 -14.02 -1.16 3.13
CA LYS A 62 -15.15 -0.71 3.97
C LYS A 62 -16.30 -0.13 3.14
N ARG A 63 -16.01 0.69 2.14
CA ARG A 63 -17.03 1.27 1.25
C ARG A 63 -17.75 0.22 0.41
N SER A 64 -17.09 -0.88 0.04
CA SER A 64 -17.74 -1.97 -0.70
C SER A 64 -18.65 -2.85 0.17
N VAL A 65 -18.45 -2.86 1.49
CA VAL A 65 -19.26 -3.62 2.45
C VAL A 65 -20.42 -2.79 3.01
N GLY A 66 -20.22 -1.48 3.22
CA GLY A 66 -21.23 -0.57 3.77
C GLY A 66 -22.25 -0.03 2.75
N GLY A 67 -22.40 -0.66 1.58
CA GLY A 67 -23.36 -0.25 0.53
C GLY A 67 -24.73 -0.91 0.64
N GLU A 68 -24.99 -1.67 1.71
CA GLU A 68 -26.32 -2.19 2.07
C GLU A 68 -26.84 -1.47 3.32
N ALA A 69 -27.50 -0.33 3.11
CA ALA A 69 -28.50 0.25 4.03
C ALA A 69 -29.32 1.28 3.25
#